data_AF-A0AAW4ZW82-F1
#
_entry.id   AF-A0AAW4ZW82-F1
#
_cell.length_a   1.000
_cell.length_b   1.000
_cell.length_c   1.000
_cell.angle_alpha   90.00
_cell.angle_beta   90.00
_cell.angle_gamma   90.00
#
_symmetry.space_group_name_H-M   'P 1'
#
loop_
_entity.id
_entity.type
_entity.pdbx_description
1 polymer ?
#
loop_
_entity_poly.entity_id
_entity_poly.type
_entity_poly.pdbx_seq_one_letter_code
_entity_poly.pdbx_strand_id
1 'polypeptide(L)'
;MANSVGVDGYIHIEGFEKFEREAFDKKKIRAAMRKVGKLVRQKAQMNVGLARGQDSYPVSRSGALQNSINFKLSRSGFLVKVAPYLTSAMGKEFYPAYLHYGVRHGNALKPLAAGAGRGKSNRRARGERAKHVAARKANGWRIEPRANYMSDALQDAGSDVRAILSRAFSDALG
;
A
#
# COMPACT_ATOMS: atom_id res chain seq x y z
N MET A 1 -18.24 14.73 5.68
CA MET A 1 -17.57 14.04 4.55
C MET A 1 -16.30 13.40 5.07
N ALA A 2 -16.35 12.10 5.39
CA ALA A 2 -15.21 11.38 5.91
C ALA A 2 -14.09 11.35 4.88
N ASN A 3 -12.86 11.64 5.29
CA ASN A 3 -11.66 11.33 4.51
C ASN A 3 -11.45 9.82 4.54
N SER A 4 -12.37 9.04 3.94
CA SER A 4 -12.14 7.65 3.61
C SER A 4 -11.36 7.60 2.31
N VAL A 5 -10.10 8.04 2.35
CA VAL A 5 -9.11 7.39 1.48
C VAL A 5 -8.91 6.03 2.16
N GLY A 6 -9.87 5.12 1.95
CA GLY A 6 -9.75 3.75 2.41
C GLY A 6 -8.41 3.28 1.85
N VAL A 7 -7.47 2.98 2.74
CA VAL A 7 -6.25 2.34 2.28
C VAL A 7 -6.68 0.92 1.96
N ASP A 8 -7.11 0.71 0.71
CA ASP A 8 -7.61 -0.57 0.17
C ASP A 8 -6.58 -1.72 0.28
N GLY A 9 -5.38 -1.44 0.80
CA GLY A 9 -4.32 -2.38 1.11
C GLY A 9 -4.10 -2.66 2.61
N TYR A 10 -5.09 -2.42 3.49
CA TYR A 10 -4.98 -2.71 4.93
C TYR A 10 -6.23 -3.39 5.49
N ILE A 11 -6.03 -4.44 6.29
CA ILE A 11 -7.06 -5.10 7.08
C ILE A 11 -6.63 -5.09 8.54
N HIS A 12 -7.47 -4.52 9.39
CA HIS A 12 -7.37 -4.61 10.83
C HIS A 12 -8.30 -5.72 11.36
N ILE A 13 -7.88 -6.39 12.41
CA ILE A 13 -8.69 -7.41 13.09
C ILE A 13 -9.17 -6.81 14.40
N GLU A 14 -10.48 -6.56 14.45
CA GLU A 14 -11.16 -5.95 15.59
C GLU A 14 -11.35 -6.96 16.73
N GLY A 15 -11.71 -6.47 17.93
CA GLY A 15 -12.06 -7.30 19.09
C GLY A 15 -10.89 -7.66 20.02
N PHE A 16 -9.65 -7.41 19.60
CA PHE A 16 -8.45 -7.76 20.37
C PHE A 16 -7.66 -6.56 20.90
N GLU A 17 -8.20 -5.34 20.78
CA GLU A 17 -7.48 -4.10 21.12
C GLU A 17 -7.24 -3.90 22.62
N LYS A 18 -8.08 -4.49 23.45
CA LYS A 18 -7.98 -4.37 24.91
C LYS A 18 -6.89 -5.25 25.51
N PHE A 19 -6.33 -6.19 24.75
CA PHE A 19 -5.33 -7.12 25.23
C PHE A 19 -3.94 -6.62 24.89
N GLU A 20 -3.06 -6.62 25.90
CA GLU A 20 -1.65 -6.38 25.67
C GLU A 20 -1.03 -7.50 24.84
N ARG A 21 -0.01 -7.18 24.05
CA ARG A 21 0.65 -8.14 23.13
C ARG A 21 1.25 -9.35 23.85
N GLU A 22 1.50 -9.23 25.15
CA GLU A 22 2.06 -10.28 26.00
C GLU A 22 1.01 -11.31 26.43
N ALA A 23 -0.29 -10.97 26.35
CA ALA A 23 -1.40 -11.88 26.64
C ALA A 23 -1.57 -12.99 25.57
N PHE A 24 -0.92 -12.85 24.42
CA PHE A 24 -1.05 -13.78 23.31
C PHE A 24 0.16 -14.72 23.19
N ASP A 25 -0.12 -15.98 22.87
CA ASP A 25 0.91 -16.91 22.38
C ASP A 25 1.42 -16.44 20.99
N LYS A 26 2.60 -15.79 21.02
CA LYS A 26 3.28 -15.28 19.83
C LYS A 26 3.57 -16.37 18.80
N LYS A 27 3.76 -17.64 19.18
CA LYS A 27 4.00 -18.72 18.21
C LYS A 27 2.75 -18.97 17.37
N LYS A 28 1.58 -19.07 18.02
CA LYS A 28 0.27 -19.22 17.36
C LYS A 28 -0.05 -18.03 16.45
N ILE A 29 0.11 -16.80 16.97
CA ILE A 29 -0.11 -15.58 16.18
C ILE A 29 0.78 -15.56 14.93
N ARG A 30 2.09 -15.82 15.10
CA ARG A 30 3.03 -15.82 13.97
C ARG A 30 2.71 -16.92 12.95
N ALA A 31 2.24 -18.09 13.39
CA ALA A 31 1.82 -19.15 12.48
C ALA A 31 0.62 -18.71 11.62
N ALA A 32 -0.41 -18.14 12.24
CA ALA A 32 -1.58 -17.63 11.53
C ALA A 32 -1.24 -16.47 10.58
N MET A 33 -0.41 -15.54 11.03
CA MET A 33 0.07 -14.42 10.20
C MET A 33 0.88 -14.90 9.00
N ARG A 34 1.73 -15.93 9.14
CA ARG A 34 2.40 -16.55 7.97
C ARG A 34 1.40 -17.20 7.02
N LYS A 35 0.35 -17.85 7.54
CA LYS A 35 -0.70 -18.48 6.71
C LYS A 35 -1.42 -17.43 5.86
N VAL A 36 -1.84 -16.32 6.47
CA VAL A 36 -2.46 -15.19 5.76
C VAL A 36 -1.50 -14.54 4.77
N GLY A 37 -0.24 -14.30 5.16
CA GLY A 37 0.77 -13.75 4.26
C GLY A 37 0.98 -14.61 3.02
N LYS A 38 0.99 -15.95 3.19
CA LYS A 38 1.08 -16.89 2.07
C LYS A 38 -0.14 -16.83 1.16
N LEU A 39 -1.35 -16.78 1.74
CA LEU A 39 -2.61 -16.69 1.00
C LEU A 39 -2.65 -15.43 0.12
N VAL A 40 -2.44 -14.25 0.71
CA VAL A 40 -2.47 -12.97 -0.01
C VAL A 40 -1.36 -12.90 -1.05
N ARG A 41 -0.15 -13.38 -0.72
CA ARG A 41 0.96 -13.47 -1.69
C ARG A 41 0.57 -14.31 -2.91
N GLN A 42 0.00 -15.50 -2.71
CA GLN A 42 -0.39 -16.40 -3.80
C GLN A 42 -1.44 -15.76 -4.70
N LYS A 43 -2.47 -15.12 -4.12
CA LYS A 43 -3.47 -14.38 -4.89
C LYS A 43 -2.86 -13.21 -5.67
N ALA A 44 -1.99 -12.42 -5.05
CA ALA A 44 -1.30 -11.32 -5.72
C ALA A 44 -0.43 -11.80 -6.90
N GLN A 45 0.27 -12.93 -6.74
CA GLN A 45 1.04 -13.56 -7.81
C GLN A 45 0.14 -14.04 -8.96
N MET A 46 -1.02 -14.62 -8.63
CA MET A 46 -2.02 -15.05 -9.60
C MET A 46 -2.61 -13.86 -10.36
N ASN A 47 -2.92 -12.75 -9.69
CA ASN A 47 -3.43 -11.52 -10.31
C ASN A 47 -2.44 -10.99 -11.36
N VAL A 48 -1.14 -10.93 -11.05
CA VAL A 48 -0.10 -10.51 -12.02
C VAL A 48 0.08 -11.52 -13.14
N GLY A 49 0.07 -12.82 -12.83
CA GLY A 49 0.32 -13.88 -13.81
C GLY A 49 -0.82 -14.06 -14.82
N LEU A 50 -2.07 -13.96 -14.36
CA LEU A 50 -3.26 -14.24 -15.18
C LEU A 50 -3.83 -13.01 -15.87
N ALA A 51 -3.75 -11.82 -15.26
CA ALA A 51 -4.34 -10.63 -15.85
C ALA A 51 -3.69 -10.25 -17.19
N ARG A 52 -2.42 -10.61 -17.41
CA ARG A 52 -1.69 -10.31 -18.67
C ARG A 52 -1.80 -8.84 -19.10
N GLY A 53 -1.90 -7.91 -18.15
CA GLY A 53 -2.08 -6.47 -18.40
C GLY A 53 -3.52 -5.94 -18.32
N GLN A 54 -4.51 -6.80 -18.10
CA GLN A 54 -5.88 -6.38 -17.77
C GLN A 54 -5.91 -5.56 -16.48
N ASP A 55 -6.94 -4.70 -16.36
CA ASP A 55 -7.17 -3.83 -15.20
C ASP A 55 -5.98 -2.91 -14.85
N SER A 56 -5.13 -2.59 -15.82
CA SER A 56 -3.91 -1.78 -15.65
C SER A 56 -2.81 -2.44 -14.81
N TYR A 57 -2.92 -3.74 -14.52
CA TYR A 57 -1.86 -4.48 -13.86
C TYR A 57 -0.59 -4.54 -14.71
N PRO A 58 0.58 -4.75 -14.09
CA PRO A 58 1.82 -4.94 -14.83
C PRO A 58 1.75 -6.19 -15.73
N VAL A 59 2.23 -6.08 -16.96
CA VAL A 59 2.41 -7.24 -17.84
C VAL A 59 3.62 -8.05 -17.36
N SER A 60 3.41 -9.33 -17.06
CA SER A 60 4.49 -10.26 -16.75
C SER A 60 5.23 -10.66 -18.04
N ARG A 61 6.46 -10.18 -18.22
CA ARG A 61 7.33 -10.58 -19.35
C ARG A 61 8.23 -11.76 -19.03
N SER A 62 8.91 -11.71 -17.87
CA SER A 62 9.91 -12.70 -17.44
C SER A 62 9.53 -13.43 -16.14
N GLY A 63 8.37 -13.12 -15.56
CA GLY A 63 7.98 -13.62 -14.23
C GLY A 63 8.77 -13.03 -13.05
N ALA A 64 9.78 -12.18 -13.29
CA ALA A 64 10.59 -11.58 -12.24
C ALA A 64 9.74 -10.83 -11.20
N LEU A 65 8.77 -10.03 -11.66
CA LEU A 65 7.84 -9.32 -10.78
C LEU A 65 6.97 -10.28 -9.97
N GLN A 66 6.42 -11.32 -10.60
CA GLN A 66 5.60 -12.31 -9.89
C GLN A 66 6.41 -12.98 -8.77
N ASN A 67 7.66 -13.35 -9.07
CA ASN A 67 8.55 -14.00 -8.11
C ASN A 67 9.05 -13.06 -7.01
N SER A 68 9.02 -11.74 -7.22
CA SER A 68 9.42 -10.77 -6.19
C SER A 68 8.33 -10.51 -5.16
N ILE A 69 7.06 -10.79 -5.47
CA ILE A 69 5.96 -10.62 -4.53
C ILE A 69 6.14 -11.60 -3.38
N ASN A 70 6.43 -11.07 -2.20
CA ASN A 70 6.61 -11.88 -1.00
C ASN A 70 5.96 -11.21 0.21
N PHE A 71 5.93 -11.92 1.33
CA PHE A 71 5.44 -11.39 2.59
C PHE A 71 6.54 -11.37 3.65
N LYS A 72 6.50 -10.37 4.53
CA LYS A 72 7.35 -10.28 5.73
C LYS A 72 6.50 -10.02 6.95
N LEU A 73 6.81 -10.72 8.03
CA LEU A 73 6.20 -10.47 9.34
C LEU A 73 6.99 -9.38 10.08
N SER A 74 6.29 -8.62 10.91
CA SER A 74 6.94 -7.75 11.89
C SER A 74 7.70 -8.56 12.94
N ARG A 75 8.63 -7.89 13.63
CA ARG A 75 9.35 -8.48 14.76
C ARG A 75 8.40 -8.95 15.87
N SER A 76 7.36 -8.16 16.16
CA SER A 76 6.33 -8.53 17.13
C SER A 76 5.44 -9.68 16.67
N GLY A 77 5.31 -9.89 15.36
CA GLY A 77 4.50 -10.95 14.77
C GLY A 77 3.04 -10.59 14.53
N PHE A 78 2.62 -9.37 14.89
CA PHE A 78 1.23 -8.89 14.77
C PHE A 78 0.96 -8.10 13.48
N LEU A 79 1.91 -8.05 12.55
CA LEU A 79 1.74 -7.39 11.26
C LEU A 79 2.39 -8.23 10.17
N VAL A 80 1.72 -8.28 9.02
CA VAL A 80 2.22 -8.88 7.79
C VAL A 80 2.21 -7.82 6.71
N LYS A 81 3.35 -7.62 6.07
CA LYS A 81 3.48 -6.78 4.87
C LYS A 81 3.64 -7.68 3.66
N VAL A 82 2.80 -7.48 2.65
CA VAL A 82 2.98 -8.07 1.31
C VAL A 82 3.49 -6.98 0.39
N ALA A 83 4.61 -7.25 -0.29
CA ALA A 83 5.25 -6.30 -1.21
C ALA A 83 6.19 -7.04 -2.19
N PRO A 84 6.54 -6.42 -3.32
CA PRO A 84 7.71 -6.84 -4.10
C PRO A 84 8.98 -6.66 -3.26
N TYR A 85 9.90 -7.62 -3.34
CA TYR A 85 11.24 -7.55 -2.74
C TYR A 85 12.30 -7.88 -3.78
N LEU A 86 13.48 -7.29 -3.64
CA LEU A 86 14.60 -7.55 -4.55
C LEU A 86 14.93 -9.06 -4.59
N THR A 87 15.04 -9.59 -5.80
CA THR A 87 15.47 -10.96 -6.09
C THR A 87 16.74 -10.95 -6.93
N SER A 88 17.49 -12.05 -6.95
CA SER A 88 18.71 -12.17 -7.77
C SER A 88 18.45 -11.93 -9.26
N ALA A 89 17.27 -12.31 -9.75
CA ALA A 89 16.87 -12.12 -11.14
C ALA A 89 16.67 -10.64 -11.54
N MET A 90 16.55 -9.72 -10.58
CA MET A 90 16.39 -8.28 -10.83
C MET A 90 17.72 -7.51 -10.87
N GLY A 91 18.84 -8.18 -10.55
CA GLY A 91 20.14 -7.54 -10.47
C GLY A 91 20.19 -6.41 -9.43
N LYS A 92 20.89 -5.32 -9.76
CA LYS A 92 21.01 -4.12 -8.89
C LYS A 92 19.85 -3.14 -9.06
N GLU A 93 19.02 -3.32 -10.09
CA GLU A 93 17.96 -2.40 -10.48
C GLU A 93 16.63 -2.84 -9.88
N PHE A 94 16.44 -2.56 -8.60
CA PHE A 94 15.17 -2.82 -7.92
C PHE A 94 14.29 -1.58 -7.90
N TYR A 95 13.48 -1.41 -8.93
CA TYR A 95 12.48 -0.34 -9.01
C TYR A 95 11.06 -0.91 -9.16
N PRO A 96 10.39 -1.29 -8.04
CA PRO A 96 8.98 -1.61 -8.05
C PRO A 96 8.17 -0.31 -8.16
N ALA A 97 8.35 0.46 -9.23
CA ALA A 97 7.58 1.66 -9.47
C ALA A 97 6.20 1.25 -9.99
N TYR A 98 5.27 1.00 -9.06
CA TYR A 98 3.86 0.77 -9.39
C TYR A 98 3.02 1.96 -8.94
N LEU A 99 2.40 2.64 -9.90
CA LEU A 99 1.64 3.87 -9.67
C LEU A 99 0.19 3.55 -9.32
N HIS A 100 -0.04 3.05 -8.11
CA HIS A 100 -1.40 2.81 -7.61
C HIS A 100 -2.22 4.11 -7.54
N TYR A 101 -1.64 5.19 -7.00
CA TYR A 101 -2.34 6.47 -6.80
C TYR A 101 -2.25 7.44 -8.00
N GLY A 102 -1.59 7.02 -9.09
CA GLY A 102 -1.35 7.87 -10.26
C GLY A 102 -0.42 9.06 -9.98
N VAL A 103 -0.30 9.94 -10.97
CA VAL A 103 0.46 11.21 -10.88
C VAL A 103 -0.43 12.32 -11.40
N ARG A 104 -0.69 13.34 -10.57
CA ARG A 104 -1.45 14.54 -10.99
C ARG A 104 -0.61 15.44 -11.90
N HIS A 105 -1.26 16.11 -12.85
CA HIS A 105 -0.64 17.21 -13.58
C HIS A 105 -0.38 18.40 -12.66
N GLY A 106 0.63 19.21 -13.01
CA GLY A 106 1.03 20.40 -12.27
C GLY A 106 2.29 20.18 -11.42
N ASN A 107 3.24 21.10 -11.58
CA ASN A 107 4.48 21.10 -10.82
C ASN A 107 4.21 21.40 -9.33
N ALA A 108 5.09 20.89 -8.46
CA ALA A 108 5.11 21.34 -7.08
C ALA A 108 5.28 22.87 -7.04
N LEU A 109 4.63 23.50 -6.05
CA LEU A 109 4.68 24.94 -5.87
C LEU A 109 6.14 25.37 -5.64
N LYS A 110 6.77 25.97 -6.64
CA LYS A 110 8.14 26.45 -6.53
C LYS A 110 8.20 27.66 -5.58
N PRO A 111 9.35 27.94 -4.94
CA PRO A 111 9.57 29.22 -4.29
C PRO A 111 9.31 30.37 -5.26
N LEU A 112 8.84 31.51 -4.74
CA LEU A 112 8.76 32.72 -5.54
C LEU A 112 10.17 33.18 -5.92
N ALA A 113 10.33 33.80 -7.09
CA ALA A 113 11.56 34.53 -7.42
C ALA A 113 11.85 35.60 -6.35
N ALA A 114 13.12 35.97 -6.17
CA ALA A 114 13.50 37.00 -5.20
C ALA A 114 12.76 38.32 -5.50
N GLY A 115 12.12 38.91 -4.48
CA GLY A 115 11.35 40.15 -4.62
C GLY A 115 9.93 40.00 -5.18
N ALA A 116 9.51 38.81 -5.61
CA ALA A 116 8.16 38.59 -6.14
C ALA A 116 7.07 38.37 -5.08
N GLY A 117 7.46 38.27 -3.81
CA GLY A 117 6.59 38.09 -2.65
C GLY A 117 6.54 39.30 -1.73
N ARG A 118 5.75 39.19 -0.66
CA ARG A 118 5.51 40.26 0.31
C ARG A 118 6.61 40.33 1.36
N GLY A 119 7.19 41.52 1.49
CA GLY A 119 8.19 41.88 2.49
C GLY A 119 9.54 41.16 2.33
N LYS A 120 10.45 41.39 3.28
CA LYS A 120 11.80 40.77 3.31
C LYS A 120 11.77 39.24 3.32
N SER A 121 10.65 38.64 3.74
CA SER A 121 10.46 37.19 3.79
C SER A 121 9.91 36.58 2.49
N ASN A 122 9.71 37.38 1.44
CA ASN A 122 9.28 36.94 0.11
C ASN A 122 8.02 36.03 0.13
N ARG A 123 7.08 36.31 1.04
CA ARG A 123 5.90 35.45 1.27
C ARG A 123 4.85 35.67 0.20
N ARG A 124 4.19 34.58 -0.24
CA ARG A 124 3.02 34.67 -1.12
C ARG A 124 1.89 35.46 -0.45
N ALA A 125 1.07 36.12 -1.28
CA ALA A 125 -0.13 36.78 -0.79
C ALA A 125 -1.12 35.77 -0.17
N ARG A 126 -1.95 36.25 0.76
CA ARG A 126 -3.00 35.43 1.40
C ARG A 126 -3.91 34.86 0.31
N GLY A 127 -4.14 33.55 0.34
CA GLY A 127 -4.99 32.85 -0.63
C GLY A 127 -4.29 32.37 -1.91
N GLU A 128 -3.16 32.95 -2.32
CA GLU A 128 -2.46 32.55 -3.56
C GLU A 128 -1.98 31.10 -3.53
N ARG A 129 -1.46 30.65 -2.38
CA ARG A 129 -1.11 29.23 -2.21
C ARG A 129 -2.32 28.32 -2.38
N ALA A 130 -3.46 28.70 -1.81
CA ALA A 130 -4.69 27.90 -1.90
C ALA A 130 -5.21 27.84 -3.34
N LYS A 131 -5.18 28.97 -4.07
CA LYS A 131 -5.53 29.02 -5.49
C LYS A 131 -4.66 28.12 -6.35
N HIS A 132 -3.33 28.18 -6.19
CA HIS A 132 -2.42 27.29 -6.93
C HIS A 132 -2.62 25.81 -6.60
N VAL A 133 -2.90 25.47 -5.34
CA VAL A 133 -3.22 24.09 -4.93
C VAL A 133 -4.55 23.64 -5.54
N ALA A 134 -5.56 24.51 -5.56
CA ALA A 134 -6.86 24.22 -6.18
C ALA A 134 -6.72 24.05 -7.71
N ALA A 135 -5.98 24.93 -8.39
CA ALA A 135 -5.67 24.80 -9.80
C ALA A 135 -4.93 23.49 -10.12
N ARG A 136 -3.96 23.08 -9.27
CA ARG A 136 -3.31 21.78 -9.42
C ARG A 136 -4.28 20.61 -9.31
N LYS A 137 -5.27 20.68 -8.40
CA LYS A 137 -6.30 19.65 -8.29
C LYS A 137 -7.19 19.59 -9.55
N ALA A 138 -7.44 20.73 -10.20
CA ALA A 138 -8.27 20.83 -11.40
C ALA A 138 -7.56 20.35 -12.69
N ASN A 139 -6.22 20.38 -12.75
CA ASN A 139 -5.43 20.07 -13.96
C ASN A 139 -5.43 18.58 -14.39
N GLY A 140 -6.25 17.71 -13.81
CA GLY A 140 -6.35 16.30 -14.21
C GLY A 140 -5.14 15.42 -13.85
N TRP A 141 -5.05 14.25 -14.49
CA TRP A 141 -4.02 13.23 -14.25
C TRP A 141 -2.95 13.23 -15.33
N ARG A 142 -1.67 13.28 -14.95
CA ARG A 142 -0.53 13.03 -15.86
C ARG A 142 -0.38 11.54 -16.15
N ILE A 143 -0.59 10.72 -15.13
CA ILE A 143 -0.69 9.26 -15.23
C ILE A 143 -1.86 8.87 -14.34
N GLU A 144 -2.82 8.14 -14.88
CA GLU A 144 -3.99 7.70 -14.11
C GLU A 144 -3.60 6.67 -13.03
N PRO A 145 -4.32 6.64 -11.90
CA PRO A 145 -4.23 5.56 -10.92
C PRO A 145 -4.40 4.19 -11.58
N ARG A 146 -3.63 3.21 -11.11
CA ARG A 146 -3.73 1.81 -11.56
C ARG A 146 -4.34 0.94 -10.46
N ALA A 147 -5.10 -0.08 -10.84
CA ALA A 147 -5.57 -1.10 -9.90
C ALA A 147 -4.38 -1.78 -9.22
N ASN A 148 -4.48 -2.25 -7.99
CA ASN A 148 -3.33 -2.77 -7.27
C ASN A 148 -3.52 -4.23 -6.93
N TYR A 149 -2.87 -5.08 -7.73
CA TYR A 149 -2.90 -6.53 -7.61
C TYR A 149 -2.64 -7.08 -6.19
N MET A 150 -1.96 -6.35 -5.29
CA MET A 150 -1.80 -6.74 -3.88
C MET A 150 -2.94 -6.28 -2.99
N SER A 151 -3.45 -5.06 -3.19
CA SER A 151 -4.64 -4.55 -2.49
C SER A 151 -5.85 -5.38 -2.87
N ASP A 152 -6.04 -5.62 -4.17
CA ASP A 152 -7.15 -6.39 -4.71
C ASP A 152 -7.09 -7.83 -4.20
N ALA A 153 -5.90 -8.45 -4.18
CA ALA A 153 -5.69 -9.76 -3.55
C ALA A 153 -6.02 -9.80 -2.05
N LEU A 154 -5.79 -8.70 -1.31
CA LEU A 154 -6.13 -8.61 0.10
C LEU A 154 -7.65 -8.46 0.29
N GLN A 155 -8.31 -7.67 -0.55
CA GLN A 155 -9.76 -7.51 -0.56
C GLN A 155 -10.44 -8.84 -0.90
N ASP A 156 -10.00 -9.53 -1.95
CA ASP A 156 -10.50 -10.83 -2.39
C ASP A 156 -10.29 -11.94 -1.35
N ALA A 157 -9.24 -11.84 -0.54
CA ALA A 157 -8.98 -12.77 0.57
C ALA A 157 -9.59 -12.28 1.89
N GLY A 158 -10.27 -11.13 1.92
CA GLY A 158 -10.58 -10.42 3.15
C GLY A 158 -11.44 -11.21 4.13
N SER A 159 -12.42 -11.99 3.63
CA SER A 159 -13.24 -12.89 4.45
C SER A 159 -12.38 -13.98 5.11
N ASP A 160 -11.57 -14.68 4.33
CA ASP A 160 -10.68 -15.75 4.79
C ASP A 160 -9.64 -15.22 5.78
N VAL A 161 -9.05 -14.05 5.50
CA VAL A 161 -8.08 -13.40 6.37
C VAL A 161 -8.70 -13.07 7.73
N ARG A 162 -9.89 -12.47 7.73
CA ARG A 162 -10.61 -12.16 8.98
C ARG A 162 -10.95 -13.43 9.74
N ALA A 163 -11.44 -14.47 9.08
CA ALA A 163 -11.78 -15.74 9.71
C ALA A 163 -10.55 -16.43 10.33
N ILE A 164 -9.45 -16.53 9.58
CA ILE A 164 -8.21 -17.16 10.04
C ILE A 164 -7.63 -16.40 11.24
N LEU A 165 -7.54 -15.08 11.16
CA LEU A 165 -6.93 -14.29 12.22
C LEU A 165 -7.82 -14.19 13.45
N SER A 166 -9.13 -13.94 13.30
CA SER A 166 -10.02 -13.85 14.47
C SER A 166 -10.00 -15.14 15.28
N ARG A 167 -10.04 -16.30 14.60
CA ARG A 167 -9.87 -17.61 15.25
C ARG A 167 -8.51 -17.74 15.92
N ALA A 168 -7.44 -17.43 15.21
CA ALA A 168 -6.08 -17.58 15.75
C ALA A 168 -5.79 -16.66 16.94
N PHE A 169 -6.32 -15.43 16.93
CA PHE A 169 -6.19 -14.52 18.07
C PHE A 169 -6.99 -15.02 19.27
N SER A 170 -8.21 -15.52 19.05
CA SER A 170 -9.00 -16.17 20.10
C SER A 170 -8.28 -17.40 20.69
N ASP A 171 -7.74 -18.27 19.84
CA ASP A 171 -7.02 -19.50 20.25
C ASP A 171 -5.65 -19.21 20.89
N ALA A 172 -5.12 -18.00 20.71
CA ALA A 172 -3.84 -17.55 21.24
C ALA A 172 -3.97 -16.76 22.54
N LEU A 173 -5.17 -16.33 22.90
CA LEU A 173 -5.45 -15.84 24.25
C LEU A 173 -5.34 -17.02 25.21
N GLY A 174 -4.47 -16.87 26.21
CA GLY A 174 -4.30 -17.82 27.30
C GLY A 174 -5.46 -17.76 28.28
#